data_AF-F5LEZ8-F1
#
_entry.id   AF-F5LEZ8-F1
#
_cell.length_a   1.000
_cell.length_b   1.000
_cell.length_c   1.000
_cell.angle_alpha   90.00
_cell.angle_beta   90.00
_cell.angle_gamma   90.00
#
_symmetry.space_group_name_H-M   'P 1'
#
loop_
_entity.id
_entity.type
_entity.pdbx_description
1 polymer ?
#
loop_
_entity_poly.entity_id
_entity_poly.type
_entity_poly.pdbx_seq_one_letter_code
_entity_poly.pdbx_strand_id
1 'polypeptide(L)' 'MKMNGYTFAELNGKEELIEEIRSLESKLQEQTGEPITLIAYEKEQAGNGERA' A
#
# COMPACT_ATOMS: atom_id res chain seq x y z
N MET A 1 1.43 12.96 19.84
CA MET A 1 2.00 12.84 18.48
C MET A 1 1.01 12.07 17.62
N LYS A 2 0.35 12.71 16.65
CA LYS A 2 -0.52 12.03 15.67
C LYS A 2 0.36 11.61 14.48
N MET A 3 0.93 10.42 14.57
CA MET A 3 1.30 9.63 13.39
C MET A 3 0.07 8.77 13.10
N ASN A 4 -0.53 8.66 11.92
CA ASN A 4 -0.17 9.07 10.58
C ASN A 4 -1.48 8.89 9.78
N GLY A 5 -1.92 9.91 9.02
CA GLY A 5 -3.12 9.83 8.18
C GLY A 5 -2.90 8.89 6.99
N TYR A 6 -2.87 7.58 7.26
CA TYR A 6 -2.73 6.54 6.26
C TYR A 6 -3.74 5.43 6.56
N THR A 7 -4.45 5.00 5.53
CA THR A 7 -5.41 3.91 5.55
C THR A 7 -4.92 2.78 4.66
N PHE A 8 -5.42 1.56 4.87
CA PHE A 8 -5.17 0.47 3.93
C PHE A 8 -5.69 0.89 2.56
N ALA A 9 -4.85 0.75 1.54
CA ALA A 9 -5.27 1.10 0.18
C ALA A 9 -6.34 0.12 -0.30
N GLU A 10 -7.47 0.63 -0.78
CA GLU A 10 -8.46 -0.19 -1.48
C GLU A 10 -7.97 -0.44 -2.91
N LEU A 11 -7.53 -1.68 -3.17
CA LEU A 11 -7.01 -2.11 -4.48
C LEU A 11 -8.05 -2.87 -5.32
N ASN A 12 -9.33 -2.85 -4.91
CA ASN A 12 -10.41 -3.48 -5.66
C ASN A 12 -10.48 -2.92 -7.09
N GLY A 13 -10.47 -3.79 -8.11
CA GLY A 13 -10.47 -3.39 -9.52
C GLY A 13 -9.14 -2.82 -10.03
N LYS A 14 -8.04 -3.00 -9.28
CA LYS A 14 -6.67 -2.66 -9.69
C LYS A 14 -5.82 -3.93 -9.72
N GLU A 15 -6.22 -4.93 -10.49
CA GLU A 15 -5.56 -6.24 -10.55
C GLU A 15 -4.07 -6.13 -10.91
N GLU A 16 -3.69 -5.20 -11.78
CA GLU A 16 -2.28 -4.96 -12.16
C GLU A 16 -1.41 -4.59 -10.95
N LEU A 17 -1.92 -3.76 -10.02
CA LEU A 17 -1.18 -3.37 -8.82
C LEU A 17 -1.06 -4.54 -7.83
N ILE A 18 -2.07 -5.40 -7.75
CA ILE A 18 -2.03 -6.60 -6.91
C ILE A 18 -0.96 -7.56 -7.43
N GLU A 19 -0.88 -7.76 -8.75
CA GLU A 19 0.13 -8.62 -9.37
C GLU A 19 1.55 -8.05 -9.22
N GLU A 20 1.71 -6.72 -9.26
CA GLU A 20 2.99 -6.07 -8.99
C GLU A 20 3.45 -6.29 -7.54
N ILE A 21 2.53 -6.14 -6.57
CA ILE A 21 2.81 -6.42 -5.14
C ILE A 21 3.27 -7.87 -4.95
N ARG A 22 2.56 -8.84 -5.53
CA ARG A 22 2.91 -10.27 -5.44
C ARG A 22 4.25 -10.60 -6.08
N SER A 23 4.52 -9.99 -7.23
CA SER A 23 5.81 -10.15 -7.92
C SER A 23 6.96 -9.62 -7.08
N LEU A 24 6.73 -8.52 -6.35
CA LEU A 24 7.73 -7.94 -5.45
C LEU A 24 7.91 -8.79 -4.18
N GLU A 25 6.83 -9.30 -3.59
CA GLU A 25 6.89 -10.27 -2.47
C GLU A 25 7.76 -11.47 -2.82
N SER A 26 7.53 -12.07 -3.99
CA SER A 26 8.29 -13.22 -4.47
C SER A 26 9.79 -12.90 -4.62
N LYS A 27 10.12 -11.76 -5.24
CA LYS A 27 11.51 -11.33 -5.40
C LYS A 27 12.22 -11.07 -4.07
N LEU A 28 11.53 -10.45 -3.11
CA LEU A 28 12.10 -10.17 -1.80
C LEU A 28 12.29 -11.47 -1.01
N GLN A 29 11.34 -12.40 -1.11
CA GLN A 29 11.48 -13.73 -0.50
C GLN A 29 12.66 -14.50 -1.09
N GLU A 30 12.86 -14.47 -2.41
CA GLU A 30 14.02 -15.07 -3.06
C GLU A 30 15.35 -14.46 -2.60
N GLN A 31 15.38 -13.14 -2.37
CA GLN A 31 16.59 -12.43 -1.95
C GLN A 31 16.93 -12.61 -0.47
N THR A 32 15.92 -12.68 0.38
CA THR A 32 16.08 -12.72 1.84
C THR A 32 16.05 -14.15 2.40
N GLY A 33 15.45 -15.09 1.67
CA GLY A 33 15.19 -16.45 2.13
C GLY A 33 14.03 -16.57 3.13
N GLU A 34 13.34 -15.47 3.43
CA GLU A 34 12.27 -15.40 4.41
C GLU A 34 10.91 -15.08 3.76
N PRO A 35 9.79 -15.59 4.29
CA PRO A 35 8.47 -15.20 3.83
C PRO A 35 8.21 -13.72 4.12
N ILE A 36 7.86 -12.96 3.09
CA ILE A 36 7.59 -11.52 3.18
C ILE A 36 6.15 -11.24 2.76
N THR A 37 5.50 -10.34 3.50
CA THR A 37 4.16 -9.83 3.19
C THR A 37 4.23 -8.33 3.04
N LEU A 38 3.75 -7.82 1.91
CA LEU A 38 3.67 -6.40 1.62
C LEU A 38 2.26 -5.88 1.86
N ILE A 39 2.16 -4.68 2.43
CA ILE A 39 0.88 -4.04 2.75
C ILE A 39 0.87 -2.66 2.10
N ALA A 40 -0.14 -2.41 1.25
CA ALA A 40 -0.35 -1.13 0.62
C ALA A 40 -1.14 -0.18 1.53
N TYR A 41 -0.62 1.04 1.69
CA TYR A 41 -1.30 2.12 2.40
C TYR A 41 -1.48 3.32 1.46
N GLU A 42 -2.62 3.96 1.54
CA GLU A 42 -2.84 5.27 0.94
C GLU A 42 -2.79 6.33 2.03
N LYS A 43 -2.33 7.53 1.68
CA LYS A 43 -2.40 8.66 2.62
C LYS A 43 -3.84 9.16 2.62
N GLU A 44 -4.45 9.26 3.80
CA GLU A 44 -5.69 10.02 3.97
C GLU A 44 -5.43 11.41 3.37
N GLN A 45 -6.12 11.73 2.28
CA GLN A 45 -6.11 13.09 1.79
C GLN A 45 -6.66 13.94 2.93
N ALA A 46 -5.81 14.77 3.52
CA ALA A 46 -6.26 15.80 4.44
C ALA A 46 -7.35 16.57 3.68
N GLY A 47 -8.61 16.38 4.11
CA GLY A 47 -9.76 16.88 3.39
C GLY A 47 -9.52 18.33 3.01
N ASN A 48 -9.61 18.64 1.72
CA ASN A 48 -9.63 20.00 1.25
C ASN A 48 -10.99 20.60 1.64
N GLY A 49 -11.13 20.87 2.94
CA GLY A 49 -12.16 21.73 3.48
C GLY A 49 -11.76 23.19 3.23
N GLU A 50 -12.64 23.86 2.49
CA GLU A 50 -12.85 25.31 2.43
C GLU A 50 -12.00 26.15 1.44
N ARG A 51 -12.65 26.51 0.33
CA ARG A 51 -13.04 27.90 -0.04
C ARG A 51 -13.90 27.82 -1.32
N ALA A 52 -15.22 27.94 -1.19
CA ALA A 52 -16.03 29.17 -1.22
C ALA A 52 -16.54 29.45 -2.64
#